data_AF-A0A4S0MI01-F1
#
_entry.id   AF-A0A4S0MI01-F1
#
_cell.length_a   1.000
_cell.length_b   1.000
_cell.length_c   1.000
_cell.angle_alpha   90.00
_cell.angle_beta   90.00
_cell.angle_gamma   90.00
#
_symmetry.space_group_name_H-M   'P 1'
#
loop_
_entity.id
_entity.type
_entity.pdbx_description
1 polymer ?
#
loop_
_entity_poly.entity_id
_entity_poly.type
_entity_poly.pdbx_seq_one_letter_code
_entity_poly.pdbx_strand_id
1 'polypeptide(L)'
;LRLSIDQDSLEYYKVEQADVYDTLSYLYGGTTVGYSHRGGGRLPIPIRIALSKTNSAVGQRALATPVAANALPGARDIVELGDIVRVSREPA
;
A
#
# COMPACT_ATOMS: atom_id res chain seq x y z
N LEU A 1 14.06 -1.94 -8.47
CA LEU A 1 12.74 -2.55 -8.77
C LEU A 1 11.77 -1.40 -8.90
N ARG A 2 10.93 -1.42 -9.93
CA ARG A 2 9.89 -0.44 -10.17
C ARG A 2 8.54 -1.14 -10.20
N LEU A 3 7.61 -0.63 -9.40
CA LEU A 3 6.20 -0.95 -9.47
C LEU A 3 5.52 0.11 -10.34
N SER A 4 4.74 -0.32 -11.32
CA SER A 4 3.90 0.56 -12.14
C SER A 4 2.47 0.06 -12.12
N ILE A 5 1.53 0.98 -11.92
CA ILE A 5 0.09 0.69 -11.95
C ILE A 5 -0.31 0.31 -13.39
N ASP A 6 -1.13 -0.73 -13.52
CA ASP A 6 -1.69 -1.17 -14.80
C ASP A 6 -3.09 -0.58 -15.01
N GLN A 7 -3.17 0.54 -15.73
CA GLN A 7 -4.39 1.32 -15.85
C GLN A 7 -5.56 0.52 -16.45
N ASP A 8 -5.29 -0.33 -17.44
CA ASP A 8 -6.31 -1.15 -18.09
C ASP A 8 -6.92 -2.15 -17.10
N SER A 9 -6.07 -2.72 -16.23
CA SER A 9 -6.51 -3.64 -15.17
C SER A 9 -7.32 -2.91 -14.10
N LEU A 10 -6.97 -1.68 -13.73
CA LEU A 10 -7.76 -0.87 -12.77
C LEU A 10 -9.18 -0.64 -13.28
N GLU A 11 -9.32 -0.28 -14.57
CA GLU A 11 -10.62 -0.05 -15.18
C GLU A 11 -11.44 -1.35 -15.25
N TYR A 12 -10.82 -2.45 -15.69
CA TYR A 12 -11.48 -3.76 -15.76
C TYR A 12 -11.98 -4.24 -14.39
N TYR A 13 -11.13 -4.12 -13.37
CA TYR A 13 -11.43 -4.56 -12.01
C TYR A 13 -12.18 -3.51 -11.17
N LYS A 14 -12.43 -2.31 -11.71
CA LYS A 14 -13.16 -1.22 -11.04
C LYS A 14 -12.50 -0.82 -9.72
N VAL A 15 -11.18 -0.67 -9.75
CA VAL A 15 -10.35 -0.26 -8.62
C VAL A 15 -9.99 1.21 -8.78
N GLU A 16 -10.19 2.00 -7.73
CA GLU A 16 -9.73 3.39 -7.70
C GLU A 16 -8.21 3.46 -7.58
N GLN A 17 -7.58 4.32 -8.37
CA GLN A 17 -6.13 4.46 -8.36
C GLN A 17 -5.59 4.91 -6.98
N ALA A 18 -6.39 5.71 -6.25
CA ALA A 18 -6.07 6.14 -4.89
C ALA A 18 -5.89 4.96 -3.93
N ASP A 19 -6.74 3.93 -4.02
CA ASP A 19 -6.67 2.75 -3.14
C ASP A 19 -5.41 1.91 -3.41
N VAL A 20 -4.94 1.88 -4.66
CA VAL A 20 -3.67 1.24 -5.02
C VAL A 20 -2.50 2.00 -4.38
N TYR A 21 -2.50 3.33 -4.46
CA TYR A 21 -1.45 4.16 -3.86
C TYR A 21 -1.44 4.08 -2.34
N ASP A 22 -2.61 4.07 -1.71
CA ASP A 22 -2.75 3.93 -0.26
C ASP A 22 -2.22 2.57 0.19
N THR A 23 -2.58 1.49 -0.51
CA THR A 23 -2.07 0.14 -0.24
C THR A 23 -0.54 0.10 -0.33
N LEU A 24 0.04 0.64 -1.41
CA LEU A 24 1.50 0.71 -1.57
C LEU A 24 2.16 1.55 -0.48
N SER A 25 1.54 2.66 -0.08
CA SER A 25 2.02 3.54 1.00
C SER A 25 2.00 2.83 2.35
N TYR A 26 0.95 2.07 2.66
CA TYR A 26 0.88 1.27 3.88
C TYR A 26 1.95 0.17 3.92
N LEU A 27 2.18 -0.52 2.80
CA LEU A 27 3.16 -1.60 2.72
C LEU A 27 4.61 -1.07 2.80
N TYR A 28 4.94 0.01 2.08
CA TYR A 28 6.34 0.41 1.87
C TYR A 28 6.72 1.80 2.41
N GLY A 29 5.76 2.68 2.69
CA GLY A 29 6.00 3.98 3.33
C GLY A 29 5.85 3.94 4.86
N GLY A 30 4.97 3.07 5.34
CA GLY A 30 4.50 3.08 6.73
C GLY A 30 3.71 4.35 7.06
N THR A 31 2.97 4.33 8.17
CA THR A 31 2.11 5.44 8.57
C THR A 31 2.32 5.81 10.03
N THR A 32 2.28 7.11 10.33
CA THR A 32 2.28 7.61 11.71
C THR A 32 0.82 7.75 12.16
N VAL A 33 0.42 6.98 13.17
CA VAL A 33 -0.97 6.98 13.66
C VAL A 33 -1.18 7.90 14.88
N GLY A 34 -0.10 8.46 15.41
CA GLY A 34 -0.18 9.37 16.55
C GLY A 34 1.18 9.58 17.21
N TYR A 35 1.15 10.22 18.37
CA TYR A 35 2.34 10.53 19.14
C TYR A 35 2.15 10.13 20.60
N SER A 36 3.13 9.41 21.16
CA SER A 36 3.20 9.12 22.58
C SER A 36 3.86 10.27 23.31
N HIS A 37 3.14 10.85 24.27
CA HIS A 37 3.69 11.88 25.15
C HIS A 37 4.69 11.28 26.15
N ARG A 38 5.70 12.08 26.52
CA ARG A 38 6.78 11.67 27.43
C ARG A 38 6.89 12.47 28.72
N GLY A 39 6.01 13.45 28.93
CA GLY A 39 6.06 14.35 30.09
C GLY A 39 7.34 15.21 30.13
N GLY A 40 7.41 16.15 31.08
CA GLY A 40 8.62 16.93 31.39
C GLY A 40 9.15 17.79 30.23
N GLY A 41 8.27 18.29 29.35
CA GLY A 41 8.66 19.11 28.19
C GLY A 41 9.42 18.37 27.09
N ARG A 42 9.50 17.03 27.17
CA ARG A 42 10.18 16.21 26.15
C ARG A 42 9.33 16.11 24.89
N LEU A 43 10.00 16.09 23.73
CA LEU A 43 9.33 15.88 22.45
C LEU A 43 8.58 14.54 22.42
N PRO A 44 7.36 14.50 21.84
CA PRO A 44 6.60 13.27 21.67
C PRO A 44 7.31 12.28 20.74
N ILE A 45 7.09 10.99 20.95
CA ILE A 45 7.60 9.94 20.04
C ILE A 45 6.48 9.52 19.07
N PRO A 46 6.70 9.51 17.75
CA PRO A 46 5.70 9.05 16.80
C PRO A 46 5.44 7.53 16.94
N ILE A 47 4.18 7.15 16.92
CA ILE A 47 3.75 5.75 16.81
C ILE A 47 3.63 5.45 15.31
N ARG A 48 4.55 4.63 14.79
CA ARG A 48 4.60 4.25 13.37
C ARG A 48 4.18 2.80 13.19
N ILE A 49 3.30 2.56 12.23
CA ILE A 49 2.93 1.24 11.73
C ILE A 49 3.61 1.05 10.38
N ALA A 50 4.39 -0.01 10.25
CA ALA A 50 5.06 -0.37 9.01
C ALA A 50 5.38 -1.87 8.99
N LEU A 51 5.63 -2.41 7.80
CA LEU A 51 6.19 -3.76 7.68
C LEU A 51 7.59 -3.83 8.29
N SER A 52 7.93 -4.98 8.86
CA SER A 52 9.32 -5.25 9.26
C SER A 52 10.23 -5.25 8.03
N LYS A 53 11.52 -4.98 8.23
CA LYS A 53 12.52 -4.95 7.14
C LYS A 53 12.59 -6.26 6.34
N THR A 54 12.36 -7.40 6.98
CA THR A 54 12.33 -8.71 6.30
C THR A 54 11.07 -8.90 5.45
N ASN A 55 9.97 -8.25 5.82
CA ASN A 55 8.68 -8.34 5.14
C ASN A 55 8.45 -7.21 4.14
N SER A 56 9.35 -6.22 4.05
CA SER A 56 9.23 -5.07 3.16
C SER A 56 9.78 -5.32 1.75
N ALA A 57 10.12 -6.57 1.41
CA ALA A 57 10.50 -6.94 0.06
C ALA A 57 9.26 -7.13 -0.82
N VAL A 58 9.31 -6.64 -2.07
CA VAL A 58 8.27 -6.90 -3.05
C VAL A 58 8.34 -8.38 -3.46
N GLY A 59 7.33 -9.16 -3.09
CA GLY A 59 7.24 -10.60 -3.37
C GLY A 59 5.79 -11.09 -3.27
N GLN A 60 5.59 -12.42 -3.35
CA GLN A 60 4.24 -13.02 -3.41
C GLN A 60 3.30 -12.51 -2.30
N ARG A 61 3.79 -12.41 -1.06
CA ARG A 61 2.97 -11.90 0.06
C ARG A 61 2.47 -10.48 -0.15
N ALA A 62 3.32 -9.60 -0.69
CA ALA A 62 2.93 -8.22 -0.95
C ALA A 62 1.98 -8.13 -2.15
N LEU A 63 2.20 -8.95 -3.19
CA LEU A 63 1.34 -8.99 -4.37
C LEU A 63 -0.05 -9.58 -4.08
N ALA A 64 -0.16 -10.49 -3.11
CA ALA A 64 -1.45 -11.01 -2.63
C ALA A 64 -2.19 -10.06 -1.65
N THR A 65 -1.74 -8.80 -1.51
CA THR A 65 -2.44 -7.83 -0.64
C THR A 65 -3.77 -7.43 -1.29
N PRO A 66 -4.90 -7.55 -0.58
CA PRO A 66 -6.20 -7.18 -1.14
C PRO A 66 -6.32 -5.65 -1.24
N VAL A 67 -6.82 -5.20 -2.39
CA VAL A 67 -7.17 -3.82 -2.72
C VAL A 67 -8.67 -3.76 -2.99
N ALA A 68 -9.32 -2.69 -2.54
CA ALA A 68 -10.75 -2.52 -2.73
C ALA A 68 -11.11 -2.26 -4.21
N ALA A 69 -12.12 -2.97 -4.71
CA ALA A 69 -12.74 -2.72 -6.01
C ALA A 69 -14.05 -1.94 -5.81
N ASN A 70 -13.93 -0.66 -5.48
CA ASN A 70 -14.99 0.20 -4.97
C ASN A 70 -15.30 1.40 -5.90
N ALA A 71 -14.80 1.42 -7.13
CA ALA A 71 -15.06 2.51 -8.08
C ALA A 71 -16.56 2.67 -8.41
N LEU A 72 -17.36 1.64 -8.14
CA LEU A 72 -18.82 1.70 -8.21
C LEU A 72 -19.44 1.84 -6.82
N PRO A 73 -20.43 2.75 -6.63
CA PRO A 73 -21.13 2.89 -5.37
C PRO A 73 -21.74 1.57 -4.87
N GLY A 74 -21.43 1.20 -3.64
CA GLY A 74 -21.94 -0.02 -3.01
C GLY A 74 -21.20 -1.30 -3.39
N ALA A 75 -20.17 -1.25 -4.25
CA ALA A 75 -19.29 -2.38 -4.48
C ALA A 75 -18.47 -2.73 -3.23
N ARG A 76 -18.23 -4.03 -3.02
CA ARG A 76 -17.53 -4.57 -1.84
C ARG A 76 -16.51 -5.65 -2.24
N ASP A 77 -16.19 -5.72 -3.53
CA ASP A 77 -15.27 -6.69 -4.07
C ASP A 77 -13.82 -6.31 -3.75
N ILE A 78 -12.93 -7.29 -3.86
CA ILE A 78 -11.50 -7.12 -3.64
C ILE A 78 -10.72 -7.71 -4.81
N VAL A 79 -9.55 -7.14 -5.08
CA VAL A 79 -8.63 -7.57 -6.12
C VAL A 79 -7.23 -7.63 -5.52
N GLU A 80 -6.41 -8.60 -5.92
CA GLU A 80 -5.04 -8.68 -5.43
C GLU A 80 -4.18 -7.60 -6.09
N LEU A 81 -3.27 -7.00 -5.32
CA LEU A 81 -2.36 -5.98 -5.82
C LEU A 81 -1.57 -6.45 -7.05
N GLY A 82 -1.19 -7.74 -7.08
CA GLY A 82 -0.47 -8.36 -8.19
C GLY A 82 -1.21 -8.40 -9.51
N ASP A 83 -2.54 -8.32 -9.50
CA ASP A 83 -3.37 -8.33 -10.71
C ASP A 83 -3.48 -6.94 -11.35
N ILE A 84 -3.10 -5.88 -10.62
CA ILE A 84 -3.28 -4.48 -11.01
C ILE A 84 -1.98 -3.67 -11.05
N VAL A 85 -0.83 -4.31 -10.76
CA VAL A 85 0.49 -3.69 -10.86
C VAL A 85 1.45 -4.56 -11.66
N ARG A 86 2.39 -3.91 -12.35
CA ARG A 86 3.53 -4.57 -13.00
C ARG A 86 4.79 -4.29 -12.20
N VAL A 87 5.59 -5.33 -11.98
CA VAL A 87 6.92 -5.25 -11.35
C VAL A 87 7.99 -5.40 -12.42
N SER A 88 8.86 -4.41 -12.54
CA SER A 88 9.99 -4.43 -13.46
C SER A 88 11.31 -4.18 -12.72
N ARG A 89 12.41 -4.70 -13.27
CA ARG A 89 13.76 -4.41 -12.78
C ARG A 89 14.38 -3.38 -13.70
N GLU A 90 14.62 -2.18 -13.18
CA GLU A 90 15.37 -1.16 -13.89
C GLU A 90 16.88 -1.33 -13.62
N PRO A 91 17.73 -1.18 -14.65
CA PRO A 91 19.17 -1.05 -14.46
C PRO A 91 19.50 0.26 -13.73
N ALA A 92 20.60 0.24 -12.97
CA ALA A 92 21.09 1.38 -12.20
C ALA A 92 21.86 2.38 -13.06
#